data_AF-A0A931UHG7-F1
#
_entry.id   AF-A0A931UHG7-F1
#
_cell.length_a   1.000
_cell.length_b   1.000
_cell.length_c   1.000
_cell.angle_alpha   90.00
_cell.angle_beta   90.00
_cell.angle_gamma   90.00
#
_symmetry.space_group_name_H-M   'P 1'
#
loop_
_entity.id
_entity.type
_entity.pdbx_description
1 polymer ?
#
loop_
_entity_poly.entity_id
_entity_poly.type
_entity_poly.pdbx_seq_one_letter_code
_entity_poly.pdbx_strand_id
1 'polypeptide(L)'
;MRRERIITNVLLVLLLFSGGCGTIAGKPSLMFAPPEQKRKLASALEFLRAGNEKQAREVLEQVTVAPPLGGVTDEAIFRLALLHLGDGGKDAARSRALLERLKGEFPASPWTHQAAPLISYLAGAKTLRDRDGRELKALRDLNLSLTRDNRELRQSIERLKSLDLELERKMRR
;
A
#
# COMPACT_ATOMS: atom_id res chain seq x y z
N MET A 1 7.60 -68.26 20.37
CA MET A 1 6.57 -67.90 21.38
C MET A 1 6.95 -66.77 22.35
N ARG A 2 7.95 -66.87 23.25
CA ARG A 2 8.27 -65.73 24.18
C ARG A 2 8.95 -64.53 23.49
N ARG A 3 9.83 -64.75 22.51
CA ARG A 3 10.56 -63.68 21.80
C ARG A 3 9.67 -62.86 20.86
N GLU A 4 8.71 -63.49 20.19
CA GLU A 4 7.76 -62.80 19.31
C GLU A 4 6.84 -61.84 20.09
N ARG A 5 6.43 -62.23 21.30
CA ARG A 5 5.65 -61.39 22.22
C ARG A 5 6.43 -60.18 22.73
N ILE A 6 7.74 -60.33 22.93
CA ILE A 6 8.61 -59.21 23.33
C ILE A 6 8.74 -58.21 22.18
N ILE A 7 8.94 -58.69 20.95
CA ILE A 7 9.06 -57.83 19.77
C ILE A 7 7.73 -57.10 19.49
N THR A 8 6.58 -57.77 19.60
CA THR A 8 5.27 -57.12 19.43
C THR A 8 5.01 -56.07 20.52
N ASN A 9 5.36 -56.36 21.77
CA ASN A 9 5.20 -55.39 22.87
C ASN A 9 6.11 -54.16 22.71
N VAL A 10 7.35 -54.35 22.24
CA VAL A 10 8.27 -53.23 21.97
C VAL A 10 7.76 -52.38 20.80
N LEU A 11 7.24 -53.01 19.74
CA LEU A 11 6.67 -52.29 18.59
C LEU A 11 5.40 -51.50 18.96
N LEU A 12 4.56 -52.08 19.84
CA LEU A 12 3.34 -51.42 20.35
C LEU A 12 3.67 -50.19 21.22
N VAL A 13 4.72 -50.29 22.05
CA VAL A 13 5.20 -49.17 22.87
C VAL A 13 5.78 -48.06 22.00
N LEU A 14 6.57 -48.40 20.97
CA LEU A 14 7.11 -47.41 20.03
C LEU A 14 6.03 -46.66 19.24
N LEU A 15 4.94 -47.34 18.86
CA LEU A 15 3.78 -46.73 18.19
C LEU A 15 3.00 -45.77 19.11
N LEU A 16 3.01 -46.00 20.43
CA LEU A 16 2.35 -45.14 21.41
C LEU A 16 3.14 -43.86 21.72
N PHE A 17 4.46 -43.87 21.53
CA PHE A 17 5.32 -42.70 21.80
C PHE A 17 5.54 -41.77 20.59
N SER A 18 5.10 -42.14 19.38
CA SER A 18 5.17 -41.27 18.19
C SER A 18 3.95 -40.35 17.99
N GLY A 19 2.97 -40.36 18.89
CA GLY A 19 1.75 -39.54 18.83
C GLY A 19 1.86 -38.12 19.39
N GLY A 20 3.06 -37.56 19.51
CA GLY A 20 3.27 -36.20 20.03
C GLY A 20 3.19 -35.11 18.96
N CYS A 21 1.99 -34.68 18.58
CA CYS A 21 1.79 -33.37 17.94
C CYS A 21 1.38 -32.35 18.99
N GLY A 22 2.16 -31.28 19.10
CA GLY A 22 1.98 -30.21 20.07
C GLY A 22 0.60 -29.57 20.00
N THR A 23 -0.10 -29.56 21.14
CA THR A 23 -1.27 -28.72 21.35
C THR A 23 -0.82 -27.27 21.52
N ILE A 24 -0.74 -26.53 20.41
CA ILE A 24 -0.79 -25.07 20.48
C ILE A 24 -2.20 -24.70 20.93
N ALA A 25 -2.31 -24.12 22.12
CA ALA A 25 -3.51 -23.50 22.65
C ALA A 25 -3.90 -22.27 21.81
N GLY A 26 -4.44 -22.50 20.63
CA GLY A 26 -5.23 -21.55 19.87
C GLY A 26 -6.68 -22.01 19.92
N LYS A 27 -7.57 -21.15 20.41
CA LYS A 27 -9.02 -21.39 20.47
C LYS A 27 -9.52 -22.11 19.19
N PRO A 28 -10.18 -23.28 19.29
CA PRO A 28 -10.87 -23.86 18.15
C PRO A 28 -12.16 -23.06 17.95
N SER A 29 -12.05 -21.91 17.28
CA SER A 29 -13.18 -21.36 16.55
C SER A 29 -13.47 -22.35 15.43
N LEU A 30 -14.57 -23.09 15.57
CA LEU A 30 -15.07 -24.02 14.57
C LEU A 30 -15.09 -23.33 13.20
N MET A 31 -14.15 -23.77 12.37
CA MET A 31 -13.97 -23.41 10.98
C MET A 31 -15.18 -23.85 10.16
N PHE A 32 -16.14 -22.97 9.98
CA PHE A 32 -16.79 -22.83 8.68
C PHE A 32 -16.74 -21.35 8.32
N ALA A 33 -15.70 -20.97 7.58
CA ALA A 33 -15.84 -19.86 6.65
C ALA A 33 -17.19 -20.03 5.93
N PRO A 34 -18.05 -18.99 5.83
CA PRO A 34 -19.25 -19.11 5.03
C PRO A 34 -18.79 -19.57 3.64
N PRO A 35 -19.27 -20.73 3.13
CA PRO A 35 -18.84 -21.26 1.83
C PRO A 35 -18.97 -20.21 0.71
N GLU A 36 -19.83 -19.22 0.92
CA GLU A 36 -20.00 -18.04 0.09
C GLU A 36 -18.76 -17.16 -0.08
N GLN A 37 -18.02 -16.79 0.99
CA GLN A 37 -16.85 -15.91 0.86
C GLN A 37 -15.74 -16.58 0.05
N LYS A 38 -15.50 -17.87 0.29
CA LYS A 38 -14.54 -18.67 -0.48
C LYS A 38 -14.95 -18.78 -1.96
N ARG A 39 -16.25 -18.97 -2.23
CA ARG A 39 -16.80 -18.99 -3.60
C ARG A 39 -16.63 -17.64 -4.29
N LYS A 40 -16.90 -16.52 -3.58
CA LYS A 40 -16.70 -15.16 -4.10
C LYS A 40 -15.23 -14.89 -4.45
N LEU A 41 -14.31 -15.27 -3.57
CA LEU A 41 -12.89 -15.18 -3.89
C LEU A 41 -12.55 -16.02 -5.12
N ALA A 42 -12.99 -17.28 -5.19
CA ALA A 42 -12.76 -18.13 -6.35
C ALA A 42 -13.30 -17.51 -7.65
N SER A 43 -14.53 -16.95 -7.64
CA SER A 43 -15.08 -16.27 -8.82
C SER A 43 -14.27 -15.03 -9.22
N ALA A 44 -13.76 -14.26 -8.25
CA ALA A 44 -12.88 -13.14 -8.55
C ALA A 44 -11.59 -13.60 -9.23
N LEU A 45 -11.02 -14.73 -8.80
CA LEU A 45 -9.84 -15.31 -9.45
C LEU A 45 -10.12 -15.75 -10.89
N GLU A 46 -11.29 -16.30 -11.18
CA GLU A 46 -11.67 -16.62 -12.56
C GLU A 46 -11.79 -15.35 -13.41
N PHE A 47 -12.38 -14.28 -12.89
CA PHE A 47 -12.41 -12.99 -13.60
C PHE A 47 -11.02 -12.43 -13.87
N LEU A 48 -10.08 -12.55 -12.91
CA LEU A 48 -8.68 -12.16 -13.13
C LEU A 48 -8.03 -12.99 -14.23
N ARG A 49 -8.23 -14.31 -14.26
CA ARG A 49 -7.69 -15.18 -15.31
C ARG A 49 -8.26 -14.86 -16.68
N ALA A 50 -9.53 -14.46 -16.75
CA ALA A 50 -10.19 -14.02 -17.96
C ALA A 50 -9.81 -12.59 -18.40
N GLY A 51 -8.98 -11.87 -17.63
CA GLY A 51 -8.62 -10.47 -17.88
C GLY A 51 -9.75 -9.48 -17.58
N ASN A 52 -10.83 -9.91 -16.92
CA ASN A 52 -11.94 -9.05 -16.55
C ASN A 52 -11.69 -8.36 -15.20
N GLU A 53 -10.76 -7.41 -15.19
CA GLU A 53 -10.33 -6.73 -13.96
C GLU A 53 -11.44 -5.95 -13.27
N LYS A 54 -12.40 -5.42 -14.03
CA LYS A 54 -13.52 -4.65 -13.48
C LYS A 54 -14.42 -5.54 -12.61
N GLN A 55 -14.84 -6.69 -13.13
CA GLN A 55 -15.67 -7.63 -12.37
C GLN A 55 -14.89 -8.26 -11.22
N ALA A 56 -13.62 -8.57 -11.42
CA ALA A 56 -12.76 -9.03 -10.33
C ALA A 56 -12.70 -8.02 -9.18
N ARG A 57 -12.54 -6.72 -9.49
CA ARG A 57 -12.49 -5.65 -8.50
C ARG A 57 -13.78 -5.57 -7.68
N GLU A 58 -14.94 -5.57 -8.34
CA GLU A 58 -16.24 -5.50 -7.67
C GLU A 58 -16.44 -6.67 -6.69
N VAL A 59 -16.07 -7.89 -7.10
CA VAL A 59 -16.20 -9.08 -6.23
C VAL A 59 -15.18 -9.04 -5.08
N LEU A 60 -13.93 -8.64 -5.35
CA LEU A 60 -12.90 -8.50 -4.31
C LEU A 60 -13.30 -7.47 -3.27
N GLU A 61 -13.83 -6.30 -3.68
CA GLU A 61 -14.33 -5.28 -2.76
C GLU A 61 -15.38 -5.85 -1.81
N GLN A 62 -16.35 -6.63 -2.32
CA GLN A 62 -17.35 -7.30 -1.48
C GLN A 62 -16.72 -8.25 -0.44
N VAL A 63 -15.70 -9.02 -0.85
CA VAL A 63 -14.98 -9.93 0.06
C VAL A 63 -14.22 -9.15 1.15
N THR A 64 -13.66 -7.98 0.82
CA THR A 64 -12.88 -7.17 1.78
C THR A 64 -13.72 -6.41 2.81
N VAL A 65 -15.00 -6.18 2.53
CA VAL A 65 -15.96 -5.49 3.44
C VAL A 65 -16.68 -6.49 4.34
N ALA A 66 -16.82 -7.75 3.90
CA ALA A 66 -17.42 -8.81 4.70
C ALA A 66 -16.56 -9.18 5.94
N PRO A 67 -17.10 -9.93 6.92
CA PRO A 67 -16.38 -10.31 8.12
C PRO A 67 -14.98 -10.90 7.82
N PRO A 68 -13.91 -10.44 8.52
CA PRO A 68 -12.54 -10.86 8.23
C PRO A 68 -12.36 -12.38 8.37
N LEU A 69 -11.80 -12.99 7.33
CA LEU A 69 -11.52 -14.41 7.29
C LEU A 69 -10.09 -14.65 6.76
N GLY A 70 -9.24 -15.24 7.59
CA GLY A 70 -7.87 -15.58 7.21
C GLY A 70 -7.82 -16.58 6.04
N GLY A 71 -6.88 -16.35 5.11
CA GLY A 71 -6.75 -17.09 3.86
C GLY A 71 -7.75 -16.70 2.77
N VAL A 72 -8.69 -15.78 3.03
CA VAL A 72 -9.66 -15.28 2.04
C VAL A 72 -9.62 -13.76 1.94
N THR A 73 -9.87 -13.07 3.06
CA THR A 73 -9.91 -11.62 3.11
C THR A 73 -8.53 -11.01 2.90
N ASP A 74 -7.49 -11.61 3.47
CA ASP A 74 -6.09 -11.23 3.27
C ASP A 74 -5.66 -11.36 1.80
N GLU A 75 -5.99 -12.48 1.14
CA GLU A 75 -5.76 -12.65 -0.29
C GLU A 75 -6.53 -11.61 -1.11
N ALA A 76 -7.79 -11.37 -0.75
CA ALA A 76 -8.62 -10.41 -1.46
C ALA A 76 -8.08 -8.97 -1.33
N ILE A 77 -7.66 -8.56 -0.13
CA ILE A 77 -7.03 -7.25 0.10
C ILE A 77 -5.77 -7.11 -0.74
N PHE A 78 -4.89 -8.13 -0.74
CA PHE A 78 -3.66 -8.11 -1.52
C PHE A 78 -3.93 -7.94 -3.02
N ARG A 79 -4.82 -8.77 -3.58
CA ARG A 79 -5.15 -8.72 -5.01
C ARG A 79 -5.83 -7.42 -5.41
N LEU A 80 -6.75 -6.93 -4.57
CA LEU A 80 -7.40 -5.65 -4.80
C LEU A 80 -6.39 -4.50 -4.80
N ALA A 81 -5.39 -4.55 -3.90
CA ALA A 81 -4.32 -3.56 -3.87
C ALA A 81 -3.47 -3.58 -5.15
N LEU A 82 -3.22 -4.75 -5.75
CA LEU A 82 -2.50 -4.87 -7.02
C LEU A 82 -3.32 -4.30 -8.19
N LEU A 83 -4.63 -4.55 -8.24
CA LEU A 83 -5.51 -3.96 -9.25
C LEU A 83 -5.48 -2.43 -9.22
N HIS A 84 -5.48 -1.82 -8.04
CA HIS A 84 -5.33 -0.36 -7.92
C HIS A 84 -3.97 0.18 -8.39
N LEU A 85 -2.92 -0.64 -8.41
CA LEU A 85 -1.63 -0.24 -8.98
C LEU A 85 -1.60 -0.38 -10.50
N GLY A 86 -2.29 -1.38 -11.04
CA GLY A 86 -2.39 -1.65 -12.48
C GLY A 86 -2.94 -0.48 -13.29
N ASP A 87 -3.76 0.39 -12.70
CA ASP A 87 -4.35 1.59 -13.32
C ASP A 87 -3.33 2.75 -13.53
N GLY A 88 -2.07 2.42 -13.85
CA GLY A 88 -0.99 3.39 -14.05
C GLY A 88 -0.59 4.15 -12.78
N GLY A 89 -0.79 3.54 -11.61
CA GLY A 89 -0.46 4.13 -10.31
C GLY A 89 -1.34 5.31 -9.87
N LYS A 90 -2.45 5.59 -10.59
CA LYS A 90 -3.41 6.65 -10.19
C LYS A 90 -3.95 6.42 -8.78
N ASP A 91 -4.20 5.16 -8.44
CA ASP A 91 -4.74 4.73 -7.15
C ASP A 91 -3.66 4.18 -6.20
N ALA A 92 -2.39 4.58 -6.37
CA ALA A 92 -1.29 4.12 -5.51
C ALA A 92 -1.53 4.40 -4.01
N ALA A 93 -2.22 5.48 -3.67
CA ALA A 93 -2.60 5.79 -2.29
C ALA A 93 -3.60 4.77 -1.72
N ARG A 94 -4.59 4.37 -2.51
CA ARG A 94 -5.60 3.37 -2.13
C ARG A 94 -4.98 1.98 -2.03
N SER A 95 -4.11 1.62 -2.97
CA SER A 95 -3.32 0.39 -2.90
C SER A 95 -2.49 0.34 -1.62
N ARG A 96 -1.74 1.41 -1.31
CA ARG A 96 -0.97 1.48 -0.07
C ARG A 96 -1.84 1.31 1.17
N ALA A 97 -2.99 1.97 1.25
CA ALA A 97 -3.89 1.84 2.38
C ALA A 97 -4.37 0.39 2.58
N LEU A 98 -4.69 -0.32 1.50
CA LEU A 98 -5.05 -1.73 1.53
C LEU A 98 -3.90 -2.61 2.03
N LEU A 99 -2.67 -2.38 1.57
CA LEU A 99 -1.51 -3.18 2.00
C LEU A 99 -1.12 -2.91 3.47
N GLU A 100 -1.26 -1.68 3.95
CA GLU A 100 -1.07 -1.39 5.38
C GLU A 100 -2.17 -2.03 6.23
N ARG A 101 -3.42 -2.04 5.74
CA ARG A 101 -4.52 -2.77 6.36
C ARG A 101 -4.23 -4.27 6.43
N LEU A 102 -3.74 -4.87 5.34
CA LEU A 102 -3.32 -6.27 5.29
C LEU A 102 -2.27 -6.58 6.37
N LYS A 103 -1.26 -5.73 6.49
CA LYS A 103 -0.20 -5.86 7.50
C LYS A 103 -0.72 -5.77 8.94
N GLY A 104 -1.70 -4.89 9.18
CA GLY A 104 -2.30 -4.70 10.50
C GLY A 104 -3.28 -5.81 10.90
N GLU A 105 -4.18 -6.19 9.98
CA GLU A 105 -5.25 -7.16 10.26
C GLU A 105 -4.78 -8.61 10.14
N PHE A 106 -3.79 -8.90 9.28
CA PHE A 106 -3.33 -10.26 8.98
C PHE A 106 -1.80 -10.38 9.00
N PRO A 107 -1.11 -10.07 10.12
CA PRO A 107 0.36 -10.02 10.17
C PRO A 107 1.05 -11.35 9.87
N ALA A 108 0.40 -12.49 10.17
CA ALA A 108 0.93 -13.84 9.92
C ALA A 108 0.55 -14.42 8.53
N SER A 109 -0.14 -13.64 7.69
CA SER A 109 -0.56 -14.11 6.36
C SER A 109 0.62 -14.18 5.40
N PRO A 110 0.72 -15.22 4.54
CA PRO A 110 1.71 -15.26 3.46
C PRO A 110 1.60 -14.05 2.53
N TRP A 111 0.39 -13.50 2.33
CA TRP A 111 0.15 -12.31 1.52
C TRP A 111 0.76 -11.06 2.12
N THR A 112 0.81 -10.95 3.45
CA THR A 112 1.48 -9.86 4.15
C THR A 112 2.99 -9.90 3.90
N HIS A 113 3.60 -11.09 3.93
CA HIS A 113 5.02 -11.25 3.61
C HIS A 113 5.31 -10.87 2.15
N GLN A 114 4.47 -11.31 1.22
CA GLN A 114 4.59 -10.95 -0.20
C GLN A 114 4.39 -9.45 -0.46
N ALA A 115 3.53 -8.78 0.33
CA ALA A 115 3.28 -7.36 0.24
C ALA A 115 4.42 -6.48 0.77
N ALA A 116 5.30 -7.00 1.63
CA ALA A 116 6.28 -6.18 2.36
C ALA A 116 7.23 -5.35 1.46
N PRO A 117 7.79 -5.88 0.35
CA PRO A 117 8.60 -5.08 -0.57
C PRO A 117 7.78 -3.97 -1.23
N LEU A 118 6.54 -4.28 -1.60
CA LEU A 118 5.64 -3.34 -2.26
C LEU A 118 5.21 -2.20 -1.33
N ILE A 119 4.92 -2.51 -0.06
CA ILE A 119 4.63 -1.50 0.98
C ILE A 119 5.81 -0.54 1.11
N SER A 120 7.04 -1.08 1.21
CA SER A 120 8.26 -0.29 1.32
C SER A 120 8.47 0.60 0.09
N TYR A 121 8.25 0.07 -1.11
CA TYR A 121 8.33 0.82 -2.36
C TYR A 121 7.32 1.98 -2.41
N LEU A 122 6.05 1.72 -2.10
CA LEU A 122 4.99 2.73 -2.09
C LEU A 122 5.21 3.78 -0.99
N ALA A 123 5.87 3.41 0.11
CA ALA A 123 6.29 4.36 1.13
C ALA A 123 7.34 5.35 0.58
N GLY A 124 8.37 4.85 -0.08
CA GLY A 124 9.39 5.67 -0.73
C GLY A 124 8.84 6.53 -1.88
N ALA A 125 7.97 5.97 -2.72
CA ALA A 125 7.32 6.73 -3.80
C ALA A 125 6.50 7.91 -3.26
N LYS A 126 5.82 7.74 -2.12
CA LYS A 126 5.08 8.83 -1.47
C LYS A 126 6.03 9.93 -0.96
N THR A 127 7.12 9.57 -0.27
CA THR A 127 8.03 10.58 0.29
C THR A 127 8.70 11.41 -0.80
N LEU A 128 9.05 10.80 -1.93
CA LEU A 128 9.55 11.52 -3.11
C LEU A 128 8.49 12.48 -3.66
N ARG A 129 7.25 12.01 -3.86
CA ARG A 129 6.16 12.85 -4.36
C ARG A 129 5.85 14.03 -3.43
N ASP A 130 5.85 13.79 -2.12
CA ASP A 130 5.62 14.83 -1.10
C ASP A 130 6.75 15.86 -1.09
N ARG A 131 7.99 15.44 -1.36
CA ARG A 131 9.15 16.32 -1.48
C ARG A 131 9.05 17.18 -2.75
N ASP A 132 8.82 16.57 -3.90
CA ASP A 132 8.68 17.26 -5.18
C ASP A 132 7.55 18.30 -5.12
N GLY A 133 6.43 17.96 -4.47
CA GLY A 133 5.31 18.88 -4.27
C GLY A 133 5.69 20.12 -3.44
N ARG A 134 6.51 19.96 -2.40
CA ARG A 134 7.02 21.08 -1.59
C ARG A 134 8.01 21.92 -2.36
N GLU A 135 8.94 21.30 -3.08
CA GLU A 135 9.93 21.99 -3.90
C GLU A 135 9.25 22.80 -5.01
N LEU A 136 8.26 22.23 -5.71
CA LEU A 136 7.46 22.94 -6.71
C LEU A 136 6.70 24.13 -6.11
N LYS A 137 6.15 23.99 -4.91
CA LYS A 137 5.49 25.10 -4.21
C LYS A 137 6.49 26.21 -3.87
N ALA A 138 7.64 25.86 -3.30
CA ALA A 138 8.69 26.81 -2.96
C ALA A 138 9.20 27.56 -4.21
N LEU A 139 9.40 26.85 -5.33
CA LEU A 139 9.80 27.45 -6.60
C LEU A 139 8.75 28.42 -7.14
N ARG A 140 7.45 28.10 -7.02
CA ARG A 140 6.37 29.02 -7.40
C ARG A 140 6.36 30.28 -6.54
N ASP A 141 6.47 30.12 -5.23
CA ASP A 141 6.49 31.24 -4.28
C ASP A 141 7.72 32.15 -4.54
N LEU A 142 8.89 31.55 -4.80
CA LEU A 142 10.10 32.28 -5.17
C LEU A 142 9.95 33.02 -6.51
N ASN A 143 9.38 32.38 -7.52
CA ASN A 143 9.16 33.01 -8.83
C ASN A 143 8.20 34.21 -8.73
N LEU A 144 7.14 34.07 -7.92
CA LEU A 144 6.23 35.17 -7.63
C LEU A 144 6.93 36.33 -6.92
N SER A 145 7.80 36.05 -5.94
CA SER A 145 8.62 37.08 -5.29
C SER A 145 9.54 37.79 -6.27
N LEU A 146 10.31 37.04 -7.05
CA LEU A 146 11.23 37.59 -8.06
C LEU A 146 10.50 38.42 -9.10
N THR A 147 9.26 38.06 -9.45
CA THR A 147 8.43 38.83 -10.38
C THR A 147 8.02 40.18 -9.77
N ARG A 148 7.69 40.21 -8.47
CA ARG A 148 7.39 41.46 -7.74
C ARG A 148 8.63 42.34 -7.65
N ASP A 149 9.75 41.77 -7.22
CA ASP A 149 11.02 42.50 -7.05
C ASP A 149 11.49 43.09 -8.39
N ASN A 150 11.39 42.32 -9.49
CA ASN A 150 11.68 42.84 -10.83
C ASN A 150 10.80 44.03 -11.22
N ARG A 151 9.51 44.01 -10.83
CA ARG A 151 8.59 45.12 -11.11
C ARG A 151 8.96 46.36 -10.29
N GLU A 152 9.30 46.19 -9.01
CA GLU A 152 9.71 47.29 -8.13
C GLU A 152 11.03 47.92 -8.56
N LEU A 153 12.01 47.10 -8.96
CA LEU A 153 13.28 47.58 -9.49
C LEU A 153 13.09 48.38 -10.78
N ARG A 154 12.24 47.91 -11.70
CA ARG A 154 11.91 48.66 -12.93
C ARG A 154 11.30 50.03 -12.61
N GLN A 155 10.35 50.09 -11.69
CA GLN A 155 9.76 51.36 -11.24
C GLN A 155 10.80 52.28 -10.59
N SER A 156 11.71 51.73 -9.79
CA SER A 156 12.77 52.49 -9.14
C SER A 156 13.76 53.07 -10.15
N ILE A 157 14.13 52.28 -11.17
CA ILE A 157 14.97 52.73 -12.29
C ILE A 157 14.28 53.88 -13.05
N GLU A 158 12.98 53.76 -13.32
CA GLU A 158 12.22 54.84 -13.99
C GLU A 158 12.19 56.13 -13.16
N ARG A 159 11.98 56.03 -11.85
CA ARG A 159 12.02 57.19 -10.94
C ARG A 159 13.40 57.85 -10.92
N LEU A 160 14.47 57.07 -10.81
CA LEU A 160 15.84 57.61 -10.83
C LEU A 160 16.14 58.34 -12.15
N LYS A 161 15.79 57.74 -13.30
CA LYS A 161 15.92 58.40 -14.60
C LYS A 161 15.17 59.73 -14.66
N SER A 162 13.97 59.81 -14.09
CA SER A 162 13.20 61.06 -14.07
C SER A 162 13.85 62.14 -13.21
N LEU A 163 14.41 61.76 -12.05
CA LEU A 163 15.14 62.67 -11.15
C LEU A 163 16.41 63.19 -11.80
N ASP A 164 17.17 62.34 -12.49
CA ASP A 164 18.39 62.74 -13.21
C ASP A 164 18.06 63.80 -14.28
N LEU A 165 16.98 63.60 -15.05
CA LEU A 165 16.52 64.58 -16.04
C LEU A 165 16.10 65.92 -15.40
N GLU A 166 15.47 65.89 -14.22
CA GLU A 166 15.12 67.11 -13.49
C GLU A 166 16.36 67.87 -12.99
N LEU A 167 17.36 67.14 -12.49
CA LEU A 167 18.62 67.72 -12.04
C LEU A 167 19.38 68.35 -13.21
N GLU A 168 19.49 67.67 -14.36
CA GLU A 168 20.11 68.25 -15.55
C GLU A 168 19.43 69.54 -16.01
N ARG A 169 18.09 69.58 -15.98
CA ARG A 169 17.33 70.80 -16.32
C ARG A 169 17.59 71.95 -15.34
N LYS A 170 17.76 71.64 -14.05
CA LYS A 170 18.09 72.64 -13.02
C LYS A 170 19.52 73.15 -13.14
N MET A 171 20.49 72.31 -13.48
CA MET A 171 21.89 72.73 -13.68
C MET A 171 22.12 73.56 -14.94
N ARG A 172 21.24 73.41 -15.95
CA ARG A 172 21.31 74.19 -17.21
C ARG A 172 20.61 75.56 -17.14
N ARG A 173 19.93 75.88 -16.03
CA ARG A 173 19.35 77.19 -15.75
C ARG A 173 20.25 77.98 -14.81
#